data_AF-A0A329LLR0-F1
#
_entry.id   AF-A0A329LLR0-F1
#
_cell.length_a   1.000
_cell.length_b   1.000
_cell.length_c   1.000
_cell.angle_alpha   90.00
_cell.angle_beta   90.00
_cell.angle_gamma   90.00
#
_symmetry.space_group_name_H-M   'P 1'
#
loop_
_entity.id
_entity.type
_entity.pdbx_description
1 polymer ?
#
loop_
_entity_poly.entity_id
_entity_poly.type
_entity_poly.pdbx_seq_one_letter_code
_entity_poly.pdbx_strand_id
1 'polypeptide(L)'
;MRGLALSAPYLSQLRTGERKRPSEQTVEMIAEFFGIRSEYFTSPESGYGEWLDSELRWLEVAHDPDVRRLTTMLTALDTDTREQLMSAAGI
;
A
#
# COMPACT_ATOMS: atom_id res chain seq x y z
N MET A 1 -0.53 23.95 -2.25
CA MET A 1 -0.38 23.67 -0.81
C MET A 1 -1.00 24.82 0.00
N ARG A 2 -2.20 24.61 0.56
CA ARG A 2 -2.70 25.45 1.66
C ARG A 2 -2.04 24.93 2.93
N GLY A 3 -1.32 25.77 3.67
CA GLY A 3 -0.62 25.37 4.90
C GLY A 3 -1.60 25.03 6.01
N LEU A 4 -2.10 23.80 6.04
CA LEU A 4 -2.81 23.24 7.18
C LEU A 4 -1.80 22.57 8.10
N ALA A 5 -1.76 23.00 9.36
CA ALA A 5 -0.92 22.42 10.39
C ALA A 5 -1.70 21.33 11.13
N LEU A 6 -1.34 20.07 10.91
CA LEU A 6 -1.83 18.95 11.72
C LEU A 6 -0.87 18.74 12.90
N SER A 7 -1.37 18.79 14.14
CA SER A 7 -0.50 18.56 15.29
C SER A 7 -0.11 17.08 15.41
N ALA A 8 1.15 16.81 15.78
CA ALA A 8 1.65 15.44 15.98
C ALA A 8 0.82 14.64 17.02
N PRO A 9 0.39 15.22 18.16
CA PRO A 9 -0.49 14.52 19.10
C PRO A 9 -1.83 14.12 18.47
N TYR A 10 -2.44 15.01 17.67
CA TYR A 10 -3.71 14.71 17.02
C TYR A 10 -3.58 13.58 15.98
N LEU A 11 -2.51 13.57 15.19
CA LEU A 11 -2.22 12.48 14.25
C LEU A 11 -2.03 11.14 14.99
N SER A 12 -1.30 11.15 16.11
CA SER A 12 -1.15 9.95 16.94
C SER A 12 -2.50 9.43 17.43
N GLN A 13 -3.37 10.33 17.92
CA GLN A 13 -4.72 9.97 18.38
C GLN A 13 -5.60 9.40 17.27
N LEU A 14 -5.49 9.91 16.03
CA LEU A 14 -6.19 9.33 14.88
C LEU A 14 -5.69 7.92 14.59
N ARG A 15 -4.38 7.70 14.63
CA ARG A 15 -3.76 6.39 14.36
C ARG A 15 -4.11 5.33 15.42
N THR A 16 -4.21 5.73 16.69
CA THR A 16 -4.58 4.82 17.79
C THR A 16 -6.09 4.65 17.94
N GLY A 17 -6.89 5.45 17.23
CA GLY A 17 -8.35 5.44 17.33
C GLY A 17 -8.91 6.14 18.57
N GLU A 18 -8.08 6.83 19.36
CA GLU A 18 -8.50 7.71 20.46
C GLU A 18 -9.32 8.89 19.95
N ARG A 19 -8.98 9.40 18.76
CA ARG A 19 -9.82 10.31 17.97
C ARG A 19 -10.32 9.57 16.74
N LYS A 20 -11.60 9.76 16.43
CA LYS A 20 -12.27 9.18 15.26
C LYS A 20 -13.01 10.29 14.51
N ARG A 21 -13.35 10.01 13.25
CA ARG A 21 -14.13 10.91 12.37
C ARG A 21 -13.48 12.30 12.25
N PRO A 22 -12.24 12.37 11.70
CA PRO A 22 -11.63 13.64 11.34
C PRO A 22 -12.52 14.43 10.35
N SER A 23 -12.33 15.74 10.26
CA SER A 23 -13.03 16.56 9.27
C SER A 23 -12.66 16.15 7.85
N GLU A 24 -13.53 16.41 6.88
CA GLU A 24 -13.25 16.16 5.46
C GLU A 24 -11.94 16.81 5.01
N GLN A 25 -11.70 18.07 5.40
CA GLN A 25 -10.46 18.78 5.13
C GLN A 25 -9.21 18.08 5.69
N THR A 26 -9.34 17.43 6.85
CA THR A 26 -8.24 16.66 7.44
C THR A 26 -7.99 15.38 6.64
N VAL A 27 -9.04 14.70 6.21
CA VAL A 27 -8.95 13.50 5.35
C VAL A 27 -8.31 13.85 4.01
N GLU A 28 -8.75 14.93 3.37
CA GLU A 28 -8.18 15.42 2.10
C GLU A 28 -6.69 15.76 2.24
N MET A 29 -6.29 16.45 3.29
CA MET A 29 -4.89 16.78 3.54
C MET A 29 -4.03 15.52 3.74
N ILE A 30 -4.53 14.53 4.49
CA ILE A 30 -3.81 13.26 4.68
C ILE A 30 -3.71 12.52 3.33
N ALA A 31 -4.78 12.48 2.55
CA ALA A 31 -4.79 11.85 1.24
C ALA A 31 -3.82 12.54 0.25
N GLU A 32 -3.83 13.88 0.21
CA GLU A 32 -2.89 14.69 -0.61
C GLU A 32 -1.44 14.40 -0.23
N PHE A 33 -1.14 14.30 1.07
CA PHE A 33 0.21 13.96 1.56
C PHE A 33 0.70 12.60 1.04
N PHE A 34 -0.18 11.58 1.03
CA PHE A 34 0.15 10.25 0.51
C PHE A 34 0.00 10.13 -1.02
N GLY A 35 -0.48 11.16 -1.71
CA GLY A 35 -0.70 11.14 -3.15
C GLY A 35 -1.87 10.24 -3.59
N ILE A 36 -2.85 10.02 -2.71
CA ILE A 36 -4.03 9.17 -2.97
C ILE A 36 -5.32 10.01 -2.93
N ARG A 37 -6.44 9.44 -3.41
CA ARG A 37 -7.75 10.10 -3.30
C ARG A 37 -8.34 9.87 -1.92
N SER A 38 -9.02 10.88 -1.37
CA SER A 38 -9.69 10.81 -0.05
C SER A 38 -10.75 9.71 0.03
N GLU A 39 -11.31 9.31 -1.12
CA GLU A 39 -12.21 8.17 -1.29
C GLU A 39 -11.69 6.88 -0.64
N TYR A 40 -10.37 6.68 -0.60
CA TYR A 40 -9.77 5.53 0.08
C TYR A 40 -10.16 5.47 1.58
N PHE A 41 -10.27 6.62 2.22
CA PHE A 41 -10.66 6.71 3.63
C PHE A 41 -12.17 6.79 3.85
N THR A 42 -12.92 7.41 2.92
CA THR A 42 -14.36 7.68 3.11
C THR A 42 -15.27 6.60 2.52
N SER A 43 -14.78 5.85 1.54
CA SER A 43 -15.51 4.80 0.82
C SER A 43 -14.56 3.66 0.45
N PRO A 44 -14.03 2.93 1.43
CA PRO A 44 -13.05 1.86 1.20
C PRO A 44 -13.59 0.73 0.32
N GLU A 45 -14.91 0.51 0.31
CA GLU A 45 -15.62 -0.43 -0.56
C GLU A 45 -15.85 0.08 -1.99
N SER A 46 -15.40 1.30 -2.30
CA SER A 46 -15.41 1.79 -3.68
C SER A 46 -14.42 1.00 -4.54
N GLY A 47 -14.66 0.94 -5.85
CA GLY A 47 -13.72 0.29 -6.77
C GLY A 47 -12.30 0.89 -6.72
N TYR A 48 -12.14 2.14 -6.28
CA TYR A 48 -10.83 2.73 -6.02
C TYR A 48 -10.19 2.23 -4.73
N GLY A 49 -10.98 2.14 -3.66
CA GLY A 49 -10.50 1.62 -2.38
C GLY A 49 -10.02 0.18 -2.52
N GLU A 50 -10.81 -0.67 -3.17
CA GLU A 50 -10.47 -2.07 -3.46
C GLU A 50 -9.22 -2.19 -4.35
N TRP A 51 -9.15 -1.38 -5.42
CA TRP A 51 -7.98 -1.37 -6.29
C TRP A 51 -6.72 -0.94 -5.54
N LEU A 52 -6.76 0.17 -4.80
CA LEU A 52 -5.59 0.67 -4.08
C LEU A 52 -5.14 -0.30 -2.98
N ASP A 53 -6.07 -0.94 -2.27
CA ASP A 53 -5.75 -1.97 -1.29
C ASP A 53 -5.03 -3.17 -1.93
N SER A 54 -5.44 -3.57 -3.14
CA SER A 54 -4.76 -4.63 -3.90
C SER A 54 -3.33 -4.24 -4.29
N GLU A 55 -3.11 -2.99 -4.71
CA GLU A 55 -1.78 -2.47 -5.06
C GLU A 55 -0.88 -2.35 -3.82
N LEU A 56 -1.42 -1.91 -2.69
CA LEU A 56 -0.67 -1.83 -1.43
C LEU A 56 -0.23 -3.23 -0.95
N ARG A 57 -1.08 -4.25 -1.11
CA ARG A 57 -0.71 -5.64 -0.82
C ARG A 57 0.43 -6.15 -1.71
N TRP A 58 0.41 -5.80 -3.00
CA TRP A 58 1.52 -6.11 -3.90
C TRP A 58 2.81 -5.40 -3.51
N LEU A 59 2.70 -4.14 -3.07
CA LEU A 59 3.84 -3.36 -2.61
C LEU A 59 4.50 -4.00 -1.37
N GLU A 60 3.69 -4.51 -0.42
CA GLU A 60 4.21 -5.27 0.74
C GLU A 60 5.02 -6.49 0.30
N VAL A 61 4.49 -7.28 -0.65
CA VAL A 61 5.17 -8.45 -1.21
C VAL A 61 6.47 -8.05 -1.92
N ALA A 62 6.47 -6.94 -2.66
CA ALA A 62 7.68 -6.44 -3.35
C ALA A 62 8.77 -5.94 -2.38
N HIS A 63 8.38 -5.48 -1.19
CA HIS A 63 9.30 -5.07 -0.15
C HIS A 63 9.87 -6.22 0.69
N ASP A 64 9.27 -7.41 0.60
CA ASP A 64 9.80 -8.61 1.26
C ASP A 64 11.20 -8.95 0.70
N PRO A 65 12.25 -8.97 1.56
CA PRO A 65 13.61 -9.25 1.12
C PRO A 65 13.79 -10.64 0.48
N ASP A 66 13.05 -11.63 0.95
CA ASP A 66 13.13 -13.00 0.45
C ASP A 66 12.44 -13.11 -0.91
N VAL A 67 11.29 -12.46 -1.08
CA VAL A 67 10.63 -12.34 -2.40
C VAL A 67 11.57 -11.65 -3.37
N ARG A 68 12.14 -10.50 -3.01
CA ARG A 68 13.08 -9.76 -3.86
C ARG A 68 14.29 -10.62 -4.24
N ARG A 69 14.85 -11.37 -3.28
CA ARG A 69 15.97 -12.27 -3.53
C ARG A 69 15.59 -13.38 -4.49
N LEU A 70 14.46 -14.07 -4.26
CA LEU A 70 13.96 -15.14 -5.11
C LEU A 70 13.67 -14.64 -6.53
N THR A 71 12.97 -13.53 -6.68
CA THR A 71 12.71 -12.92 -8.00
C THR A 71 14.02 -12.56 -8.70
N THR A 72 14.98 -11.95 -8.00
CA THR A 72 16.29 -11.63 -8.58
C THR A 72 17.01 -12.90 -9.06
N MET A 73 17.02 -13.96 -8.25
CA MET A 73 17.61 -15.24 -8.64
C MET A 73 16.91 -15.84 -9.87
N LEU A 74 15.58 -15.87 -9.88
CA LEU A 74 14.80 -16.39 -11.00
C LEU A 74 15.04 -15.60 -12.28
N THR A 75 15.17 -14.28 -12.21
CA THR A 75 15.45 -13.43 -13.38
C THR A 75 16.82 -13.68 -14.00
N ALA A 76 17.78 -14.21 -13.23
CA ALA A 76 19.11 -14.56 -13.72
C ALA A 76 19.17 -15.94 -14.39
N LEU A 77 18.16 -16.79 -14.19
CA LEU A 77 18.05 -18.09 -14.87
C LEU A 77 17.51 -17.89 -16.29
N ASP A 78 17.93 -18.76 -17.20
CA ASP A 78 17.30 -18.90 -18.52
C ASP A 78 15.85 -19.40 -18.38
N THR A 79 15.07 -19.21 -19.45
CA THR A 79 13.63 -19.52 -19.47
C THR A 79 13.36 -21.00 -19.18
N ASP A 80 14.11 -21.92 -19.78
CA ASP A 80 13.87 -23.36 -19.65
C ASP A 80 14.11 -23.83 -18.21
N THR A 81 15.22 -23.39 -17.60
CA THR A 81 15.51 -23.68 -16.19
C THR A 81 14.46 -23.08 -15.26
N ARG A 82 14.00 -21.85 -15.55
CA ARG A 82 12.96 -21.18 -14.77
C ARG A 82 11.63 -21.93 -14.83
N GLU A 83 11.20 -22.34 -16.01
CA GLU A 83 9.94 -23.09 -16.21
C GLU A 83 9.97 -24.46 -15.53
N GLN A 84 11.10 -25.17 -15.60
CA GLN A 84 11.27 -26.44 -14.87
C GLN A 84 11.13 -26.24 -13.36
N LEU A 85 11.71 -25.16 -12.83
CA LEU A 85 11.69 -24.86 -11.40
C LEU A 85 10.28 -24.47 -10.93
N MET A 86 9.55 -23.68 -11.72
CA MET A 86 8.14 -23.36 -11.46
C MET A 86 7.26 -24.61 -11.50
N SER A 87 7.42 -25.44 -12.54
CA SER A 87 6.69 -26.71 -12.69
C SER A 87 6.94 -27.67 -11.51
N ALA A 88 8.19 -27.79 -11.06
CA ALA A 88 8.55 -28.63 -9.92
C ALA A 88 7.97 -28.10 -8.59
N ALA A 89 7.79 -26.78 -8.47
CA ALA A 89 7.15 -26.13 -7.33
C ALA A 89 5.61 -26.17 -7.39
N GLY A 90 5.02 -26.62 -8.50
CA GLY A 90 3.57 -26.72 -8.68
C GLY A 90 2.88 -25.39 -8.99
N ILE A 91 3.62 -24.42 -9.53
CA ILE A 91 3.14 -23.07 -9.92
C ILE A 91 3.36 -22.82 -11.41
#